data_AF-A0A7W8RUG6-F1
#
_entry.id   AF-A0A7W8RUG6-F1
#
_cell.length_a   1.000
_cell.length_b   1.000
_cell.length_c   1.000
_cell.angle_alpha   90.00
_cell.angle_beta   90.00
_cell.angle_gamma   90.00
#
_symmetry.space_group_name_H-M   'P 1'
#
loop_
_entity.id
_entity.type
_entity.pdbx_description
1 polymer ?
#
loop_
_entity_poly.entity_id
_entity_poly.type
_entity_poly.pdbx_seq_one_letter_code
_entity_poly.pdbx_strand_id
1 'polypeptide(L)'
;MKTYAPVGRCIYCGSDVKLTKEHVIPAGLLGNMTLPQSSCVKCAQITSNCERHLLRGVWALFRHNKGIGSKRHKETDFSALFIEAVRAGVVRKLTGEEAQLPSAFISLSLPTPTLISGEPVGGTWPEMAVNLHQFKDEIQLQGPSIEQLRIRYGLSPKHFCALMAKIAYSYAVAQCGLDGFIPIVQGLCLLKDNDPAWRYVGREWTTLMWPSEMDAAMHKLKLRRESGFVIVTVQLFAPFGFPPYAVVVGPVL
;
A
#
# COMPACT_ATOMS: atom_id res chain seq x y z
N MET A 1 -7.37 15.59 11.44
CA MET A 1 -7.84 14.23 11.06
C MET A 1 -9.24 14.41 10.47
N LYS A 2 -9.49 13.91 9.25
CA LYS A 2 -10.78 14.00 8.56
C LYS A 2 -11.62 12.77 8.87
N THR A 3 -12.82 12.98 9.38
CA THR A 3 -13.80 11.92 9.65
C THR A 3 -15.01 12.14 8.75
N TYR A 4 -15.35 11.14 7.95
CA TYR A 4 -16.50 11.16 7.04
C TYR A 4 -17.79 10.82 7.79
N ALA A 5 -18.94 10.96 7.12
CA ALA A 5 -20.21 10.47 7.63
C ALA A 5 -20.16 8.95 7.86
N PRO A 6 -20.88 8.43 8.89
CA PRO A 6 -21.01 6.99 9.09
C PRO A 6 -21.66 6.30 7.89
N VAL A 7 -21.17 5.11 7.53
CA VAL A 7 -21.74 4.32 6.41
C VAL A 7 -22.96 3.50 6.87
N GLY A 8 -22.96 3.03 8.12
CA GLY A 8 -24.05 2.24 8.69
C GLY A 8 -24.09 0.78 8.24
N ARG A 9 -23.14 0.34 7.40
CA ARG A 9 -22.94 -1.06 7.02
C ARG A 9 -21.50 -1.31 6.59
N CYS A 10 -21.07 -2.56 6.62
CA CYS A 10 -19.75 -2.98 6.19
C CYS A 10 -19.59 -2.76 4.68
N ILE A 11 -18.64 -1.91 4.28
CA ILE A 11 -18.37 -1.60 2.87
C ILE A 11 -17.92 -2.82 2.07
N TYR A 12 -17.41 -3.86 2.74
CA TYR A 12 -16.85 -5.04 2.10
C TYR A 12 -17.85 -6.19 1.92
N CYS A 13 -18.75 -6.40 2.89
CA CYS A 13 -19.65 -7.56 2.91
C CYS A 13 -21.11 -7.23 3.20
N GLY A 14 -21.47 -5.96 3.38
CA GLY A 14 -22.84 -5.51 3.62
C GLY A 14 -23.38 -5.72 5.03
N SER A 15 -22.70 -6.49 5.89
CA SER A 15 -23.14 -6.70 7.29
C SER A 15 -23.24 -5.38 8.06
N ASP A 16 -24.30 -5.22 8.86
CA ASP A 16 -24.57 -4.10 9.76
C ASP A 16 -24.23 -4.41 11.24
N VAL A 17 -23.68 -5.59 11.51
CA VAL A 17 -23.43 -6.08 12.87
C VAL A 17 -22.04 -5.69 13.36
N LYS A 18 -21.97 -5.11 14.57
CA LYS A 18 -20.72 -4.76 15.28
C LYS A 18 -19.73 -4.01 14.37
N LEU A 19 -20.19 -2.86 13.88
CA LEU A 19 -19.41 -2.03 12.97
C LEU A 19 -18.29 -1.30 13.70
N THR A 20 -17.12 -1.28 13.09
CA THR A 20 -15.96 -0.51 13.49
C THR A 20 -15.74 0.64 12.50
N LYS A 21 -14.75 1.49 12.80
CA LYS A 21 -14.24 2.46 11.82
C LYS A 21 -13.28 1.79 10.85
N GLU A 22 -13.29 2.25 9.60
CA GLU A 22 -12.27 1.94 8.61
C GLU A 22 -11.38 3.16 8.40
N HIS A 23 -10.07 2.98 8.45
CA HIS A 23 -9.15 4.01 8.01
C HIS A 23 -9.04 3.96 6.49
N VAL A 24 -9.14 5.08 5.75
CA VAL A 24 -8.95 5.03 4.29
C VAL A 24 -7.51 4.61 3.98
N ILE A 25 -6.55 5.41 4.42
CA ILE A 25 -5.12 5.05 4.47
C ILE A 25 -4.84 4.51 5.87
N PRO A 26 -4.13 3.37 6.02
CA PRO A 26 -3.77 2.82 7.32
C PRO A 26 -3.14 3.86 8.27
N ALA A 27 -3.50 3.84 9.55
CA ALA A 27 -2.91 4.74 10.53
C ALA A 27 -1.38 4.57 10.67
N GLY A 28 -0.87 3.35 10.45
CA GLY A 28 0.58 3.06 10.43
C GLY A 28 1.33 3.76 9.29
N LEU A 29 0.60 4.25 8.29
CA LEU A 29 1.10 5.07 7.20
C LEU A 29 0.73 6.54 7.39
N LEU A 30 0.56 7.03 8.62
CA LEU A 30 0.15 8.42 8.87
C LEU A 30 -1.19 8.80 8.18
N GLY A 31 -2.03 7.80 7.90
CA GLY A 31 -3.35 8.01 7.33
C GLY A 31 -4.25 8.82 8.26
N ASN A 32 -4.84 9.89 7.71
CA ASN A 32 -5.58 10.89 8.49
C ASN A 32 -7.08 10.93 8.16
N MET A 33 -7.60 9.94 7.42
CA MET A 33 -8.98 9.82 6.96
C MET A 33 -9.65 8.57 7.52
N THR A 34 -10.87 8.72 8.06
CA THR A 34 -11.64 7.59 8.61
C THR A 34 -13.11 7.60 8.20
N LEU A 35 -13.65 6.43 7.90
CA LEU A 35 -15.07 6.13 7.76
C LEU A 35 -15.58 5.49 9.06
N PRO A 36 -16.47 6.15 9.82
CA PRO A 36 -17.12 5.53 10.97
C PRO A 36 -18.12 4.45 10.55
N GLN A 37 -18.32 3.44 11.40
CA GLN A 37 -19.35 2.40 11.21
C GLN A 37 -19.38 1.82 9.77
N SER A 38 -18.22 1.40 9.26
CA SER A 38 -18.04 1.08 7.84
C SER A 38 -17.40 -0.28 7.58
N SER A 39 -16.97 -0.99 8.62
CA SER A 39 -16.40 -2.34 8.49
C SER A 39 -16.88 -3.21 9.64
N CYS A 40 -17.31 -4.44 9.37
CA CYS A 40 -17.56 -5.39 10.45
C CYS A 40 -16.23 -5.92 11.02
N VAL A 41 -16.24 -6.43 12.25
CA VAL A 41 -15.04 -6.97 12.93
C VAL A 41 -14.28 -7.98 12.06
N LYS A 42 -15.00 -8.87 11.34
CA LYS A 42 -14.38 -9.90 10.49
C LYS A 42 -13.59 -9.28 9.33
N CYS A 43 -14.19 -8.35 8.59
CA CYS A 43 -13.52 -7.69 7.47
C CYS A 43 -12.39 -6.79 7.96
N ALA A 44 -12.59 -6.05 9.05
CA ALA A 44 -11.55 -5.23 9.67
C ALA A 44 -10.32 -6.07 10.09
N GLN A 45 -10.53 -7.29 10.59
CA GLN A 45 -9.42 -8.19 10.91
C GLN A 45 -8.64 -8.62 9.67
N ILE A 46 -9.34 -8.95 8.58
CA ILE A 46 -8.71 -9.37 7.30
C ILE A 46 -7.89 -8.22 6.72
N THR A 47 -8.48 -7.02 6.59
CA THR A 47 -7.79 -5.86 6.04
C THR A 47 -6.62 -5.44 6.93
N SER A 48 -6.78 -5.45 8.25
CA SER A 48 -5.69 -5.18 9.20
C SER A 48 -4.54 -6.20 9.09
N ASN A 49 -4.84 -7.48 8.88
CA ASN A 49 -3.81 -8.49 8.64
C ASN A 49 -3.04 -8.21 7.35
N CYS A 50 -3.76 -7.85 6.30
CA CYS A 50 -3.18 -7.51 5.01
C CYS A 50 -2.25 -6.29 5.12
N GLU A 51 -2.71 -5.23 5.79
CA GLU A 51 -1.89 -4.04 6.08
C GLU A 51 -0.62 -4.41 6.86
N ARG A 52 -0.75 -5.18 7.93
CA ARG A 52 0.39 -5.58 8.78
C ARG A 52 1.48 -6.32 8.01
N HIS A 53 1.12 -7.12 7.01
CA HIS A 53 2.09 -7.83 6.16
C HIS A 53 3.07 -6.85 5.48
N LEU A 54 2.57 -5.74 4.94
CA LEU A 54 3.42 -4.74 4.27
C LEU A 54 4.11 -3.82 5.28
N LEU A 55 3.38 -3.40 6.32
CA LEU A 55 3.88 -2.45 7.31
C LEU A 55 4.98 -3.01 8.21
N ARG A 56 4.97 -4.31 8.48
CA ARG A 56 5.99 -5.03 9.27
C ARG A 56 6.98 -5.81 8.41
N GLY A 57 6.68 -5.99 7.12
CA GLY A 57 7.58 -6.59 6.13
C GLY A 57 8.27 -5.51 5.31
N VAL A 58 7.90 -5.42 4.04
CA VAL A 58 8.62 -4.65 3.00
C VAL A 58 8.79 -3.16 3.27
N TRP A 59 7.95 -2.55 4.10
CA TRP A 59 8.04 -1.13 4.45
C TRP A 59 8.47 -0.88 5.90
N ALA A 60 8.81 -1.91 6.68
CA ALA A 60 9.20 -1.74 8.08
C ALA A 60 10.43 -0.84 8.21
N LEU A 61 11.49 -1.14 7.45
CA LEU A 61 12.74 -0.38 7.49
C LEU A 61 12.56 1.06 7.04
N PHE A 62 11.90 1.27 5.89
CA PHE A 62 11.58 2.60 5.40
C PHE A 62 10.79 3.42 6.43
N ARG A 63 9.75 2.82 7.03
CA ARG A 63 8.92 3.50 8.02
C ARG A 63 9.69 3.85 9.28
N HIS A 64 10.56 2.96 9.75
CA HIS A 64 11.42 3.22 10.90
C HIS A 64 12.34 4.42 10.62
N ASN A 65 13.12 4.36 9.54
CA ASN A 65 14.11 5.38 9.20
C ASN A 65 13.49 6.76 8.93
N LYS A 66 12.29 6.80 8.34
CA LYS A 66 11.58 8.05 8.05
C LYS A 66 10.63 8.50 9.16
N GLY A 67 10.59 7.80 10.30
CA GLY A 67 9.71 8.15 11.43
C GLY A 67 8.21 8.04 11.13
N ILE A 68 7.83 7.15 10.19
CA ILE A 68 6.44 6.97 9.72
C ILE A 68 5.73 5.93 10.58
N GLY A 69 4.87 6.39 11.48
CA GLY A 69 4.04 5.51 12.30
C GLY A 69 3.71 6.12 13.66
N SER A 70 3.09 5.32 14.53
CA SER A 70 2.78 5.76 15.90
C SER A 70 4.04 5.75 16.76
N LYS A 71 4.30 6.85 17.47
CA LYS A 71 5.40 6.99 18.46
C LYS A 71 5.34 5.95 19.59
N ARG A 72 4.21 5.26 19.76
CA ARG A 72 4.01 4.21 20.78
C ARG A 72 4.66 2.87 20.39
N HIS A 73 5.03 2.70 19.12
CA HIS A 73 5.72 1.52 18.58
C HIS A 73 7.18 1.84 18.22
N LYS A 74 7.93 2.43 19.17
CA LYS A 74 9.35 2.76 18.97
C LYS A 74 10.21 1.51 18.69
N GLU A 75 9.82 0.37 19.22
CA GLU A 75 10.40 -0.93 18.86
C GLU A 75 9.73 -1.43 17.58
N THR A 76 10.31 -1.04 16.43
CA THR A 76 9.94 -1.69 15.17
C THR A 76 10.54 -3.08 15.19
N ASP A 77 9.70 -4.09 15.40
CA ASP A 77 10.12 -5.48 15.32
C ASP A 77 10.52 -5.82 13.88
N PHE A 78 11.84 -5.88 13.65
CA PHE A 78 12.44 -6.28 12.38
C PHE A 78 12.60 -7.79 12.25
N SER A 79 12.03 -8.61 13.15
CA SER A 79 12.12 -10.07 13.07
C SER A 79 11.57 -10.66 11.77
N ALA A 80 10.66 -9.93 11.11
CA ALA A 80 10.10 -10.28 9.80
C ALA A 80 11.04 -9.98 8.62
N LEU A 81 12.14 -9.23 8.84
CA LEU A 81 13.20 -9.01 7.87
C LEU A 81 14.36 -9.96 8.12
N PHE A 82 14.88 -10.56 7.05
CA PHE A 82 16.15 -11.27 7.11
C PHE A 82 17.25 -10.31 6.71
N ILE A 83 18.02 -9.85 7.68
CA ILE A 83 19.13 -8.92 7.48
C ILE A 83 20.43 -9.64 7.83
N GLU A 84 21.32 -9.78 6.86
CA GLU A 84 22.63 -10.40 7.02
C GLU A 84 23.72 -9.40 6.62
N ALA A 85 24.73 -9.24 7.46
CA ALA A 85 25.99 -8.62 7.08
C ALA A 85 27.04 -9.68 6.79
N VAL A 86 27.82 -9.44 5.75
CA VAL A 86 28.99 -10.24 5.37
C VAL A 86 30.24 -9.43 5.64
N ARG A 87 31.18 -10.03 6.36
CA ARG A 87 32.52 -9.50 6.63
C ARG A 87 33.54 -10.62 6.49
N ALA A 88 34.56 -10.45 5.64
CA ALA A 88 35.59 -11.47 5.41
C ALA A 88 34.99 -12.87 5.17
N GLY A 89 33.89 -12.95 4.44
CA GLY A 89 33.15 -14.19 4.16
C GLY A 89 32.25 -14.74 5.29
N VAL A 90 32.26 -14.14 6.49
CA VAL A 90 31.41 -14.55 7.62
C VAL A 90 30.05 -13.85 7.54
N VAL A 91 28.98 -14.64 7.58
CA VAL A 91 27.59 -14.16 7.59
C VAL A 91 27.11 -14.00 9.03
N ARG A 92 26.70 -12.78 9.40
CA ARG A 92 26.05 -12.49 10.70
C ARG A 92 24.65 -11.95 10.46
N LYS A 93 23.66 -12.55 11.13
CA LYS A 93 22.31 -11.99 11.20
C LYS A 93 22.35 -10.73 12.07
N LEU A 94 21.88 -9.61 11.53
CA LEU A 94 21.78 -8.36 12.28
C LEU A 94 20.39 -8.22 12.88
N THR A 95 20.33 -7.62 14.07
CA THR A 95 19.10 -7.00 14.58
C THR A 95 19.03 -5.56 14.03
N GLY A 96 17.83 -4.99 13.93
CA GLY A 96 17.69 -3.66 13.31
C GLY A 96 18.35 -2.51 14.07
N GLU A 97 18.78 -2.72 15.32
CA GLU A 97 19.55 -1.74 16.10
C GLU A 97 21.05 -1.75 15.73
N GLU A 98 21.59 -2.90 15.32
CA GLU A 98 23.01 -3.06 14.96
C GLU A 98 23.33 -2.53 13.56
N ALA A 99 22.31 -2.17 12.80
CA ALA A 99 22.42 -1.87 11.40
C ALA A 99 21.84 -0.48 11.13
N GLN A 100 22.72 0.51 10.84
CA GLN A 100 22.31 1.73 10.14
C GLN A 100 21.96 1.36 8.70
N LEU A 101 20.82 0.69 8.53
CA LEU A 101 20.38 0.15 7.26
C LEU A 101 19.91 1.30 6.37
N PRO A 102 20.27 1.28 5.08
CA PRO A 102 19.82 2.31 4.16
C PRO A 102 18.29 2.31 4.12
N SER A 103 17.67 3.49 4.20
CA SER A 103 16.23 3.55 3.94
C SER A 103 16.02 3.20 2.47
N ALA A 104 15.21 2.19 2.23
CA ALA A 104 14.72 1.91 0.91
C ALA A 104 13.27 1.47 1.00
N PHE A 105 12.47 1.88 0.03
CA PHE A 105 11.14 1.31 -0.14
C PHE A 105 11.05 0.54 -1.45
N ILE A 106 10.26 -0.52 -1.39
CA ILE A 106 9.94 -1.36 -2.53
C ILE A 106 8.58 -0.95 -3.08
N SER A 107 8.53 -0.80 -4.40
CA SER A 107 7.30 -0.64 -5.17
C SER A 107 7.24 -1.64 -6.33
N LEU A 108 6.03 -1.94 -6.80
CA LEU A 108 5.80 -2.84 -7.92
C LEU A 108 5.60 -2.07 -9.21
N SER A 109 6.34 -2.41 -10.26
CA SER A 109 5.95 -2.03 -11.62
C SER A 109 4.81 -2.93 -12.06
N LEU A 110 3.62 -2.36 -12.17
CA LEU A 110 2.43 -3.03 -12.69
C LEU A 110 2.06 -2.41 -14.04
N PRO A 111 1.51 -3.17 -15.00
CA PRO A 111 0.94 -2.57 -16.20
C PRO A 111 -0.29 -1.73 -15.84
N THR A 112 -0.86 -1.04 -16.82
CA THR A 112 -2.19 -0.43 -16.70
C THR A 112 -3.23 -1.51 -16.32
N PRO A 113 -4.21 -1.23 -15.46
CA PRO A 113 -5.26 -2.20 -15.13
C PRO A 113 -5.94 -2.74 -16.40
N THR A 114 -6.17 -4.05 -16.48
CA THR A 114 -6.73 -4.65 -17.71
C THR A 114 -8.15 -4.19 -18.00
N LEU A 115 -8.91 -3.79 -16.97
CA LEU A 115 -10.22 -3.16 -17.14
C LEU A 115 -10.15 -1.81 -17.87
N ILE A 116 -9.00 -1.12 -17.83
CA ILE A 116 -8.77 0.14 -18.55
C ILE A 116 -8.15 -0.14 -19.92
N SER A 117 -7.16 -1.02 -20.00
CA SER A 117 -6.44 -1.28 -21.25
C SER A 117 -7.22 -2.15 -22.24
N GLY A 118 -8.21 -2.92 -21.78
CA GLY A 118 -8.94 -3.90 -22.59
C GLY A 118 -8.16 -5.19 -22.85
N GLU A 119 -6.95 -5.32 -22.30
CA GLU A 119 -6.13 -6.51 -22.44
C GLU A 119 -6.79 -7.75 -21.79
N PRO A 120 -6.65 -8.95 -22.37
CA PRO A 120 -7.23 -10.16 -21.79
C PRO A 120 -6.75 -10.42 -20.36
N VAL A 121 -7.67 -10.85 -19.51
CA VAL A 121 -7.33 -11.38 -18.18
C VAL A 121 -6.85 -12.81 -18.33
N GLY A 122 -5.57 -12.98 -18.64
CA GLY A 122 -4.96 -14.31 -18.79
C GLY A 122 -3.47 -14.20 -19.12
N GLY A 123 -2.65 -14.99 -18.44
CA GLY A 123 -1.20 -15.03 -18.62
C GLY A 123 -0.43 -15.22 -17.32
N THR A 124 0.87 -15.48 -17.45
CA THR A 124 1.83 -15.30 -16.35
C THR A 124 1.74 -13.87 -15.82
N TRP A 125 2.15 -13.63 -14.56
CA TRP A 125 2.30 -12.27 -14.05
C TRP A 125 3.06 -11.43 -15.10
N PRO A 126 2.55 -10.24 -15.49
CA PRO A 126 3.32 -9.34 -16.34
C PRO A 126 4.68 -9.11 -15.68
N GLU A 127 5.76 -8.95 -16.47
CA GLU A 127 7.13 -8.77 -15.96
C GLU A 127 7.14 -7.81 -14.76
N MET A 128 7.21 -8.41 -13.57
CA MET A 128 7.06 -7.66 -12.33
C MET A 128 8.44 -7.15 -11.97
N ALA A 129 8.71 -5.91 -12.33
CA ALA A 129 9.90 -5.23 -11.83
C ALA A 129 9.63 -4.77 -10.39
N VAL A 130 10.54 -5.15 -9.50
CA VAL A 130 10.63 -4.62 -8.15
C VAL A 130 11.54 -3.40 -8.22
N ASN A 131 11.00 -2.21 -7.98
CA ASN A 131 11.83 -1.01 -7.91
C ASN A 131 12.28 -0.81 -6.47
N LEU A 132 13.60 -0.79 -6.28
CA LEU A 132 14.24 -0.40 -5.03
C LEU A 132 14.59 1.08 -5.09
N HIS A 133 13.90 1.89 -4.29
CA HIS A 133 14.17 3.31 -4.19
C HIS A 133 15.14 3.55 -3.04
N GLN A 134 16.40 3.85 -3.35
CA GLN A 134 17.45 4.11 -2.37
C GLN A 134 17.73 5.61 -2.25
N PHE A 135 17.92 6.10 -1.02
CA PHE A 135 18.34 7.48 -0.78
C PHE A 135 19.86 7.53 -0.70
N LYS A 136 20.50 8.18 -1.69
CA LYS A 136 21.97 8.18 -1.88
C LYS A 136 22.74 8.66 -0.64
N ASP A 137 22.17 9.58 0.12
CA ASP A 137 22.83 10.20 1.27
C ASP A 137 22.77 9.33 2.55
N GLU A 138 22.04 8.23 2.53
CA GLU A 138 21.86 7.32 3.68
C GLU A 138 22.67 6.02 3.54
N ILE A 139 23.48 5.89 2.48
CA ILE A 139 24.38 4.75 2.28
C ILE A 139 25.72 5.04 2.96
N GLN A 140 25.68 5.34 4.26
CA GLN A 140 26.85 5.14 5.11
C GLN A 140 26.60 3.87 5.90
N LEU A 141 27.10 2.74 5.37
CA LEU A 141 27.29 1.55 6.18
C LEU A 141 28.26 1.94 7.31
N GLN A 142 27.74 2.39 8.44
CA GLN A 142 28.60 2.75 9.56
C GLN A 142 29.10 1.48 10.24
N GLY A 143 30.31 1.12 9.82
CA GLY A 143 31.12 0.06 10.36
C GLY A 143 32.28 -0.15 9.39
N PRO A 144 33.55 0.04 9.78
CA PRO A 144 34.72 -0.01 8.87
C PRO A 144 34.99 -1.41 8.25
N SER A 145 34.02 -2.32 8.24
CA SER A 145 34.21 -3.72 7.94
C SER A 145 32.99 -4.50 7.41
N ILE A 146 31.90 -3.86 6.99
CA ILE A 146 30.78 -4.58 6.34
C ILE A 146 31.01 -4.51 4.82
N GLU A 147 31.25 -5.66 4.20
CA GLU A 147 31.50 -5.79 2.75
C GLU A 147 30.20 -5.94 1.96
N GLN A 148 29.23 -6.67 2.51
CA GLN A 148 27.94 -6.89 1.87
C GLN A 148 26.82 -6.87 2.90
N LEU A 149 25.69 -6.26 2.54
CA LEU A 149 24.44 -6.32 3.28
C LEU A 149 23.39 -7.05 2.43
N ARG A 150 22.77 -8.09 2.98
CA ARG A 150 21.67 -8.83 2.34
C ARG A 150 20.40 -8.63 3.13
N ILE A 151 19.38 -8.10 2.47
CA ILE A 151 18.04 -7.94 3.05
C ILE A 151 17.07 -8.75 2.22
N ARG A 152 16.39 -9.74 2.83
CA ARG A 152 15.27 -10.43 2.17
C ARG A 152 13.96 -9.80 2.57
N TYR A 153 13.21 -9.37 1.55
CA TYR A 153 11.90 -8.77 1.70
C TYR A 153 10.81 -9.79 1.37
N GLY A 154 9.87 -10.01 2.29
CA GLY A 154 8.67 -10.80 2.03
C GLY A 154 7.64 -10.01 1.22
N LEU A 155 7.94 -9.70 -0.04
CA LEU A 155 7.01 -8.97 -0.91
C LEU A 155 5.93 -9.92 -1.43
N SER A 156 4.69 -9.66 -1.05
CA SER A 156 3.52 -10.31 -1.65
C SER A 156 2.79 -9.33 -2.55
N PRO A 157 2.86 -9.52 -3.89
CA PRO A 157 2.13 -8.69 -4.84
C PRO A 157 0.61 -8.69 -4.59
N LYS A 158 0.07 -9.84 -4.17
CA LYS A 158 -1.34 -9.95 -3.77
C LYS A 158 -1.68 -9.03 -2.59
N HIS A 159 -0.85 -9.00 -1.55
CA HIS A 159 -1.08 -8.11 -0.39
C HIS A 159 -0.89 -6.64 -0.76
N PHE A 160 0.11 -6.32 -1.61
CA PHE A 160 0.30 -4.98 -2.14
C PHE A 160 -0.94 -4.47 -2.87
N CYS A 161 -1.46 -5.24 -3.82
CA CYS A 161 -2.64 -4.85 -4.58
C CYS A 161 -3.90 -4.81 -3.71
N ALA A 162 -4.04 -5.73 -2.75
CA ALA A 162 -5.15 -5.70 -1.79
C ALA A 162 -5.14 -4.43 -0.91
N LEU A 163 -3.96 -3.96 -0.49
CA LEU A 163 -3.83 -2.69 0.22
C LEU A 163 -4.24 -1.51 -0.69
N MET A 164 -3.74 -1.46 -1.93
CA MET A 164 -4.11 -0.39 -2.87
C MET A 164 -5.62 -0.38 -3.14
N ALA A 165 -6.20 -1.57 -3.37
CA ALA A 165 -7.63 -1.77 -3.54
C ALA A 165 -8.42 -1.27 -2.33
N LYS A 166 -8.00 -1.65 -1.13
CA LYS A 166 -8.64 -1.22 0.11
C LYS A 166 -8.62 0.30 0.28
N ILE A 167 -7.48 0.94 0.02
CA ILE A 167 -7.34 2.41 0.13
C ILE A 167 -8.25 3.09 -0.90
N ALA A 168 -8.17 2.66 -2.15
CA ALA A 168 -8.96 3.18 -3.25
C ALA A 168 -10.47 3.03 -3.00
N TYR A 169 -10.91 1.83 -2.63
CA TYR A 169 -12.31 1.52 -2.40
C TYR A 169 -12.88 2.29 -1.21
N SER A 170 -12.15 2.33 -0.09
CA SER A 170 -12.56 3.13 1.07
C SER A 170 -12.65 4.61 0.72
N TYR A 171 -11.71 5.14 -0.08
CA TYR A 171 -11.77 6.52 -0.53
C TYR A 171 -12.96 6.78 -1.45
N ALA A 172 -13.24 5.88 -2.40
CA ALA A 172 -14.38 5.99 -3.31
C ALA A 172 -15.71 5.98 -2.55
N VAL A 173 -15.90 5.07 -1.60
CA VAL A 173 -17.09 5.05 -0.73
C VAL A 173 -17.20 6.35 0.07
N ALA A 174 -16.08 6.90 0.56
CA ALA A 174 -16.07 8.15 1.29
C ALA A 174 -16.48 9.38 0.45
N GLN A 175 -16.18 9.37 -0.86
CA GLN A 175 -16.53 10.47 -1.76
C GLN A 175 -17.91 10.31 -2.40
N CYS A 176 -18.28 9.09 -2.78
CA CYS A 176 -19.44 8.83 -3.62
C CYS A 176 -20.59 8.15 -2.86
N GLY A 177 -20.36 7.68 -1.63
CA GLY A 177 -21.28 6.78 -0.95
C GLY A 177 -21.18 5.35 -1.48
N LEU A 178 -21.82 4.42 -0.76
CA LEU A 178 -21.82 3.00 -1.11
C LEU A 178 -22.63 2.73 -2.39
N ASP A 179 -23.69 3.51 -2.60
CA ASP A 179 -24.61 3.39 -3.74
C ASP A 179 -24.24 4.39 -4.86
N GLY A 180 -23.00 4.88 -4.91
CA GLY A 180 -22.54 5.85 -5.91
C GLY A 180 -21.87 5.25 -7.15
N PHE A 181 -21.63 3.94 -7.14
CA PHE A 181 -20.98 3.12 -8.17
C PHE A 181 -21.24 1.63 -7.88
N ILE A 182 -20.88 0.73 -8.81
CA ILE A 182 -21.03 -0.72 -8.63
C ILE A 182 -19.70 -1.33 -8.13
N PRO A 183 -19.54 -1.72 -6.86
CA PRO A 183 -18.26 -2.20 -6.35
C PRO A 183 -17.82 -3.53 -6.97
N ILE A 184 -16.55 -3.64 -7.39
CA ILE A 184 -15.98 -4.89 -7.95
C ILE A 184 -14.69 -5.36 -7.26
N VAL A 185 -14.12 -4.57 -6.36
CA VAL A 185 -12.80 -4.85 -5.74
C VAL A 185 -12.87 -5.40 -4.32
N GLN A 186 -14.07 -5.66 -3.79
CA GLN A 186 -14.26 -6.08 -2.40
C GLN A 186 -13.58 -7.42 -2.12
N GLY A 187 -13.64 -8.38 -3.05
CA GLY A 187 -12.98 -9.66 -2.84
C GLY A 187 -11.45 -9.55 -2.89
N LEU A 188 -10.86 -8.67 -3.71
CA LEU A 188 -9.43 -8.33 -3.65
C LEU A 188 -9.05 -7.71 -2.31
N CYS A 189 -9.85 -6.76 -1.80
CA CYS A 189 -9.64 -6.16 -0.47
C CYS A 189 -9.64 -7.22 0.64
N LEU A 190 -10.43 -8.29 0.48
CA LEU A 190 -10.55 -9.39 1.43
C LEU A 190 -9.64 -10.59 1.11
N LEU A 191 -8.78 -10.49 0.10
CA LEU A 191 -7.91 -11.58 -0.40
C LEU A 191 -8.65 -12.83 -0.88
N LYS A 192 -9.95 -12.69 -1.23
CA LYS A 192 -10.87 -13.75 -1.67
C LYS A 192 -11.08 -13.81 -3.18
N ASP A 193 -10.56 -12.85 -3.93
CA ASP A 193 -10.68 -12.89 -5.40
C ASP A 193 -9.86 -14.03 -5.99
N ASN A 194 -10.48 -14.70 -6.96
CA ASN A 194 -9.83 -15.64 -7.87
C ASN A 194 -9.25 -14.94 -9.10
N ASP A 195 -9.76 -13.74 -9.42
CA ASP A 195 -9.23 -12.91 -10.49
C ASP A 195 -7.84 -12.37 -10.13
N PRO A 196 -6.95 -12.22 -11.13
CA PRO A 196 -5.65 -11.64 -10.89
C PRO A 196 -5.76 -10.16 -10.51
N ALA A 197 -4.96 -9.72 -9.53
CA ALA A 197 -5.08 -8.38 -8.97
C ALA A 197 -4.79 -7.25 -9.99
N TRP A 198 -4.00 -7.52 -11.03
CA TRP A 198 -3.71 -6.57 -12.11
C TRP A 198 -4.91 -6.30 -13.03
N ARG A 199 -6.00 -7.05 -12.88
CA ARG A 199 -7.31 -6.69 -13.46
C ARG A 199 -7.79 -5.33 -12.94
N TYR A 200 -7.54 -5.06 -11.67
CA TYR A 200 -8.07 -3.91 -10.94
C TYR A 200 -7.01 -2.85 -10.64
N VAL A 201 -5.76 -3.27 -10.38
CA VAL A 201 -4.68 -2.42 -9.87
C VAL A 201 -3.53 -2.36 -10.87
N GLY A 202 -3.08 -1.17 -11.20
CA GLY A 202 -1.99 -0.97 -12.15
C GLY A 202 -1.24 0.33 -11.91
N ARG A 203 -0.06 0.49 -12.51
CA ARG A 203 0.70 1.74 -12.38
C ARG A 203 0.00 2.84 -13.18
N GLU A 204 -0.10 4.02 -12.59
CA GLU A 204 -0.59 5.21 -13.28
C GLU A 204 0.60 5.90 -13.96
N TRP A 205 0.57 5.99 -15.29
CA TRP A 205 1.64 6.61 -16.06
C TRP A 205 1.39 8.09 -16.34
N THR A 206 0.16 8.58 -16.16
CA THR A 206 -0.22 10.01 -16.36
C THR A 206 0.28 10.96 -15.26
N THR A 207 1.44 10.65 -14.67
CA THR A 207 2.13 11.39 -13.59
C THR A 207 2.45 12.86 -13.94
N LEU A 208 2.31 13.26 -15.21
CA LEU A 208 2.57 14.62 -15.70
C LEU A 208 1.58 15.69 -15.20
N MET A 209 0.52 15.31 -14.47
CA MET A 209 -0.54 16.26 -14.05
C MET A 209 -0.66 16.51 -12.53
N TRP A 210 0.19 15.92 -11.68
CA TRP A 210 0.25 16.40 -10.30
C TRP A 210 1.14 17.64 -10.27
N PRO A 211 0.65 18.82 -9.84
CA PRO A 211 1.48 20.01 -9.77
C PRO A 211 2.80 19.68 -9.08
N SER A 212 3.89 19.92 -9.79
CA SER A 212 5.24 19.70 -9.30
C SER A 212 5.47 20.54 -8.04
N GLU A 213 6.16 19.93 -7.08
CA GLU A 213 6.94 20.59 -6.01
C GLU A 213 6.19 21.34 -4.89
N MET A 214 4.92 21.74 -5.02
CA MET A 214 4.23 22.51 -3.94
C MET A 214 3.31 21.70 -3.03
N ASP A 215 2.87 20.49 -3.43
CA ASP A 215 1.98 19.66 -2.61
C ASP A 215 2.78 18.65 -1.77
N ALA A 216 3.17 19.08 -0.57
CA ALA A 216 3.96 18.32 0.43
C ALA A 216 3.16 17.18 1.11
N ALA A 217 1.99 16.82 0.60
CA ALA A 217 1.17 15.76 1.16
C ALA A 217 1.89 14.40 1.16
N MET A 218 1.90 13.72 2.30
CA MET A 218 2.52 12.40 2.46
C MET A 218 1.89 11.34 1.52
N HIS A 219 0.58 11.45 1.30
CA HIS A 219 -0.19 10.56 0.44
C HIS A 219 -1.16 11.36 -0.40
N LYS A 220 -1.35 10.90 -1.64
CA LYS A 220 -2.12 11.58 -2.67
C LYS A 220 -3.18 10.62 -3.19
N LEU A 221 -4.45 11.02 -3.07
CA LEU A 221 -5.60 10.27 -3.57
C LEU A 221 -6.39 11.15 -4.54
N LYS A 222 -6.69 10.65 -5.74
CA LYS A 222 -7.53 11.36 -6.72
C LYS A 222 -8.58 10.41 -7.27
N LEU A 223 -9.85 10.77 -7.12
CA LEU A 223 -10.96 10.06 -7.72
C LEU A 223 -11.25 10.67 -9.09
N ARG A 224 -11.50 9.82 -10.09
CA ARG A 224 -11.97 10.22 -11.41
C ARG A 224 -13.00 9.23 -11.93
N ARG A 225 -13.81 9.71 -12.88
CA ARG A 225 -14.73 8.88 -13.68
C ARG A 225 -14.20 8.89 -15.10
N GLU A 226 -13.86 7.72 -15.62
CA GLU A 226 -13.20 7.57 -16.92
C GLU A 226 -13.57 6.21 -17.51
N SER A 227 -13.86 6.19 -18.82
CA SER A 227 -14.20 4.97 -19.56
C SER A 227 -15.30 4.11 -18.92
N GLY A 228 -16.31 4.74 -18.29
CA GLY A 228 -17.40 4.05 -17.62
C GLY A 228 -17.06 3.48 -16.22
N PHE A 229 -15.89 3.80 -15.67
CA PHE A 229 -15.46 3.32 -14.37
C PHE A 229 -15.19 4.47 -13.38
N VAL A 230 -15.39 4.19 -12.10
CA VAL A 230 -14.80 4.95 -11.00
C VAL A 230 -13.39 4.42 -10.75
N ILE A 231 -12.42 5.32 -10.84
CA ILE A 231 -11.01 5.02 -10.69
C ILE A 231 -10.43 5.92 -9.61
N VAL A 232 -9.64 5.33 -8.71
CA VAL A 232 -8.89 6.09 -7.71
C VAL A 232 -7.40 5.92 -7.97
N THR A 233 -6.72 7.04 -8.20
CA THR A 233 -5.26 7.09 -8.16
C THR A 233 -4.80 7.12 -6.71
N VAL A 234 -3.96 6.16 -6.32
CA VAL A 234 -3.35 6.05 -5.00
C VAL A 234 -1.84 6.24 -5.15
N GLN A 235 -1.31 7.30 -4.57
CA GLN A 235 0.13 7.49 -4.45
C GLN A 235 0.47 7.60 -2.96
N LEU A 236 1.10 6.56 -2.43
CA LEU A 236 1.65 6.60 -1.08
C LEU A 236 3.01 7.28 -1.11
N PHE A 237 3.48 7.78 0.02
CA PHE A 237 4.85 8.30 0.18
C PHE A 237 5.30 9.27 -0.91
N ALA A 238 4.42 10.18 -1.34
CA ALA A 238 4.65 11.01 -2.53
C ALA A 238 5.94 11.86 -2.47
N PRO A 239 6.31 12.51 -1.34
CA PRO A 239 7.59 13.23 -1.21
C PRO A 239 8.83 12.37 -1.39
N PHE A 240 8.68 11.04 -1.28
CA PHE A 240 9.76 10.08 -1.42
C PHE A 240 9.81 9.44 -2.83
N GLY A 241 8.98 9.89 -3.77
CA GLY A 241 8.99 9.42 -5.16
C GLY A 241 8.30 8.08 -5.40
N PHE A 242 7.51 7.59 -4.44
CA PHE A 242 6.77 6.34 -4.62
C PHE A 242 5.70 6.50 -5.73
N PRO A 243 5.57 5.51 -6.63
CA PRO A 243 4.80 5.68 -7.85
C PRO A 243 3.28 5.72 -7.58
N PRO A 244 2.50 6.46 -8.39
CA PRO A 244 1.06 6.42 -8.35
C PRO A 244 0.52 5.12 -8.97
N TYR A 245 -0.57 4.60 -8.41
CA TYR A 245 -1.30 3.43 -8.91
C TYR A 245 -2.73 3.79 -9.24
N ALA A 246 -3.21 3.39 -10.40
CA ALA A 246 -4.62 3.44 -10.77
C ALA A 246 -5.32 2.19 -10.21
N VAL A 247 -6.45 2.40 -9.54
CA VAL A 247 -7.30 1.33 -9.04
C VAL A 247 -8.72 1.52 -9.56
N VAL A 248 -9.19 0.57 -10.37
CA VAL A 248 -10.57 0.51 -10.84
C VAL A 248 -11.44 -0.09 -9.74
N VAL A 249 -12.27 0.73 -9.09
CA VAL A 249 -13.09 0.27 -7.95
C VAL A 249 -14.46 -0.27 -8.37
N GLY A 250 -14.92 0.09 -9.57
CA GLY A 250 -16.23 -0.32 -10.07
C GLY A 250 -16.76 0.52 -11.24
N PRO A 251 -17.73 0.01 -12.03
CA PRO A 251 -18.46 0.81 -13.02
C PRO A 251 -19.19 2.01 -12.40
N VAL A 252 -19.32 3.09 -13.17
CA VAL A 252 -20.27 4.17 -12.85
C VAL A 252 -21.70 3.66 -12.95
N LEU A 253 -22.61 4.23 -12.16
CA LEU A 253 -24.06 4.03 -12.33
C LEU A 253 -24.59 4.80 -13.55
#